data_AF-A0A951CLN4-F1
#
_entry.id   AF-A0A951CLN4-F1
#
_cell.length_a   1.000
_cell.length_b   1.000
_cell.length_c   1.000
_cell.angle_alpha   90.00
_cell.angle_beta   90.00
_cell.angle_gamma   90.00
#
_symmetry.space_group_name_H-M   'P 1'
#
loop_
_entity.id
_entity.type
_entity.pdbx_description
1 polymer ?
#
loop_
_entity_poly.entity_id
_entity_poly.type
_entity_poly.pdbx_seq_one_letter_code
_entity_poly.pdbx_strand_id
1 'polypeptide(L)' 'MTTSARGKGAGKGIVIVGGGLAAARTAEQLRRADYTGPITIVSEEVHLPYDRPPLSKEVLRSEVD' A
#
# COMPACT_ATOMS: atom_id res chain seq x y z
N MET A 1 -1.91 -6.72 16.87
CA MET A 1 -0.65 -5.96 17.04
C MET A 1 -0.86 -4.61 16.39
N THR A 2 -0.92 -3.56 17.20
CA THR A 2 -1.43 -2.22 16.87
C THR A 2 -0.29 -1.31 16.45
N THR A 3 -0.31 -0.80 15.21
CA THR A 3 0.24 0.51 14.78
C THR A 3 -0.57 0.91 13.53
N SER A 4 -1.00 2.16 13.30
CA SER A 4 -0.12 3.26 12.91
C SER A 4 -0.90 4.59 12.86
N ALA A 5 -0.29 5.60 13.49
CA ALA A 5 -0.36 7.03 13.27
C ALA A 5 -1.67 7.65 12.72
N ARG A 6 -2.35 8.42 13.58
CA ARG A 6 -3.11 9.60 13.14
C ARG A 6 -2.14 10.54 12.40
N GLY A 7 -2.13 10.47 11.07
CA GLY A 7 -1.39 11.39 10.22
C GLY A 7 -1.89 12.81 10.44
N LYS A 8 -1.00 13.69 10.89
CA LYS A 8 -1.22 15.15 10.91
C LYS A 8 -1.34 15.62 9.46
N GLY A 9 -2.55 15.71 8.94
CA GLY A 9 -2.86 16.24 7.61
C GLY A 9 -3.58 17.58 7.71
N ALA A 10 -2.89 18.64 8.11
CA ALA A 10 -3.46 20.00 8.17
C ALA A 10 -3.31 20.78 6.83
N GLY A 11 -3.24 20.07 5.70
CA GLY A 11 -3.14 20.65 4.36
C GLY A 11 -3.78 19.76 3.30
N LYS A 12 -4.26 20.34 2.19
CA LYS A 12 -4.85 19.62 1.05
C LYS A 12 -3.86 18.54 0.57
N GLY A 13 -4.25 17.27 0.73
CA GLY A 13 -3.45 16.09 0.37
C GLY A 13 -4.20 15.16 -0.59
N ILE A 14 -3.50 14.15 -1.10
CA ILE A 14 -4.08 13.09 -1.94
C ILE A 14 -4.44 11.89 -1.06
N VAL A 15 -5.66 11.37 -1.24
CA VAL A 15 -6.13 10.14 -0.59
C VAL A 15 -6.27 9.05 -1.66
N ILE A 16 -5.63 7.91 -1.44
CA ILE A 16 -5.67 6.73 -2.29
C ILE A 16 -6.48 5.65 -1.54
N VAL A 17 -7.51 5.11 -2.18
CA VAL A 17 -8.35 4.05 -1.60
C VAL A 17 -8.01 2.71 -2.27
N GLY A 18 -7.64 1.73 -1.44
CA GLY A 18 -7.11 0.42 -1.82
C GLY A 18 -5.64 0.25 -1.41
N GLY A 19 -5.27 -0.87 -0.79
CA GLY A 19 -3.90 -1.17 -0.33
C GLY A 19 -3.12 -2.15 -1.22
N GLY A 20 -3.47 -2.26 -2.50
CA GLY A 20 -2.80 -3.16 -3.44
C GLY A 20 -1.58 -2.55 -4.13
N LEU A 21 -1.01 -3.30 -5.08
CA LEU A 21 0.13 -2.88 -5.90
C LEU A 21 -0.12 -1.54 -6.63
N ALA A 22 -1.35 -1.32 -7.09
CA ALA A 22 -1.73 -0.07 -7.74
C ALA A 22 -1.50 1.15 -6.83
N ALA A 23 -1.91 1.07 -5.56
CA ALA A 23 -1.75 2.16 -4.61
C ALA A 23 -0.29 2.42 -4.26
N ALA A 24 0.51 1.36 -4.11
CA ALA A 24 1.96 1.47 -3.90
C ALA A 24 2.63 2.18 -5.09
N ARG A 25 2.28 1.79 -6.32
CA ARG A 25 2.80 2.44 -7.53
C ARG A 25 2.35 3.88 -7.66
N THR A 26 1.09 4.19 -7.38
CA THR A 26 0.59 5.58 -7.41
C THR A 26 1.34 6.47 -6.42
N ALA A 27 1.55 6.02 -5.17
CA ALA A 27 2.30 6.77 -4.19
C ALA A 27 3.77 6.98 -4.60
N GLU A 28 4.40 5.96 -5.19
CA GLU A 28 5.77 6.05 -5.71
C GLU A 28 5.88 7.08 -6.85
N GLN A 29 4.95 7.05 -7.81
CA GLN A 29 4.92 7.99 -8.93
C GLN A 29 4.65 9.43 -8.47
N LEU A 30 3.77 9.63 -7.49
CA LEU A 30 3.54 10.96 -6.91
C LEU A 30 4.82 11.53 -6.31
N ARG A 31 5.61 10.72 -5.59
CA ARG A 31 6.90 11.17 -5.05
C ARG A 31 7.95 11.42 -6.14
N ARG A 32 7.98 10.61 -7.19
CA ARG A 32 8.86 10.84 -8.36
C ARG A 32 8.50 12.09 -9.14
N ALA A 33 7.23 12.50 -9.12
CA ALA A 33 6.74 13.73 -9.74
C ALA A 33 6.85 14.96 -8.81
N ASP A 34 7.71 14.90 -7.78
CA ASP A 34 7.93 15.97 -6.80
C ASP A 34 6.68 16.43 -6.04
N TYR A 35 5.67 15.55 -5.91
CA TYR A 35 4.55 15.84 -5.02
C TYR A 35 5.00 15.78 -3.56
N THR A 36 5.03 16.94 -2.91
CA THR A 36 5.44 17.10 -1.50
C THR A 36 4.28 17.11 -0.53
N GLY A 37 3.04 17.12 -1.04
CA GLY A 37 1.84 17.12 -0.21
C GLY A 37 1.65 15.82 0.59
N PRO A 38 0.72 15.83 1.55
CA PRO A 38 0.34 14.62 2.28
C PRO A 38 -0.25 13.57 1.32
N ILE A 39 0.20 12.33 1.43
CA ILE A 39 -0.37 11.17 0.74
C ILE A 39 -0.90 10.23 1.81
N THR A 40 -2.19 9.90 1.75
CA THR A 40 -2.83 8.95 2.66
C THR A 40 -3.32 7.75 1.85
N ILE A 41 -2.94 6.54 2.25
CA ILE A 41 -3.46 5.30 1.66
C ILE A 41 -4.42 4.67 2.67
N VAL A 42 -5.65 4.40 2.23
CA VAL A 42 -6.68 3.73 3.02
C VAL A 42 -6.89 2.35 2.41
N SER A 43 -6.65 1.30 3.19
CA SER A 43 -6.84 -0.09 2.80
C SER A 43 -7.75 -0.79 3.79
N GLU A 44 -8.66 -1.64 3.29
CA GLU A 44 -9.45 -2.56 4.13
C GLU A 44 -8.61 -3.77 4.57
N GLU A 45 -7.56 -4.11 3.81
CA GLU A 45 -6.67 -5.22 4.13
C GLU A 45 -5.59 -4.79 5.12
N VAL A 46 -5.49 -5.58 6.20
CA VAL A 46 -4.50 -5.40 7.29
C VAL A 46 -3.08 -5.77 6.83
N HIS A 47 -2.95 -6.47 5.71
CA HIS A 47 -1.67 -6.93 5.18
C HIS A 47 -1.02 -5.90 4.25
N LEU A 48 0.30 -5.77 4.34
CA LEU A 48 1.10 -5.01 3.37
C LEU A 48 0.85 -5.55 1.96
N PRO A 49 0.92 -4.71 0.91
CA PRO A 49 0.72 -5.15 -0.47
C PRO A 49 1.62 -6.35 -0.78
N TYR A 50 1.02 -7.49 -1.13
CA TYR A 50 1.71 -8.75 -1.38
C TYR A 50 1.33 -9.33 -2.74
N ASP A 51 2.21 -10.16 -3.30
CA ASP A 51 1.92 -10.89 -4.53
C ASP A 51 0.96 -12.04 -4.25
N ARG A 52 -0.25 -11.93 -4.79
CA ARG A 52 -1.29 -12.97 -4.74
C ARG A 52 -1.05 -14.18 -5.66
N PRO A 53 -0.45 -14.05 -6.85
CA PRO A 53 -0.26 -15.18 -7.76
C PRO A 53 0.43 -16.43 -7.17
N PRO A 54 1.47 -16.33 -6.32
CA PRO A 54 2.12 -17.51 -5.75
C PRO A 54 1.28 -18.21 -4.65
N LEU A 55 0.32 -17.53 -4.04
CA LEU A 55 -0.50 -18.11 -2.96
C LEU A 55 -1.43 -19.24 -3.42
N SER A 56 -1.91 -19.19 -4.66
CA SER A 56 -2.80 -20.22 -5.22
C SER A 56 -2.04 -21.30 -6.02
N LYS A 57 -0.70 -21.26 -5.99
CA LYS A 57 0.15 -22.22 -6.70
C LYS A 57 1.32 -22.69 -5.84
N GLU A 58 2.41 -21.93 -5.81
CA GLU A 58 3.69 -22.36 -5.25
C GLU A 58 3.66 -22.50 -3.72
N VAL A 59 2.99 -21.57 -3.02
CA VAL A 59 2.84 -21.63 -1.55
C VAL A 59 1.88 -22.74 -1.13
N LEU A 60 0.82 -23.00 -1.92
CA LEU A 60 -0.11 -24.10 -1.65
C LEU A 60 0.54 -25.48 -1.92
N ARG A 61 1.55 -25.53 -2.79
CA ARG A 61 2.31 -26.73 -3.12
C ARG A 61 3.54 -26.94 -2.23
N SER A 62 3.82 -26.02 -1.30
CA SER A 62 5.05 -26.02 -0.48
C SER A 62 6.33 -26.08 -1.34
N GLU A 63 6.32 -25.40 -2.50
CA GLU A 63 7.46 -25.35 -3.44
C GLU A 63 8.38 -24.15 -3.19
N VAL A 64 8.14 -23.39 -2.12
CA VAL A 64 8.94 -22.23 -1.72
C VAL A 64 9.78 -22.61 -0.50
N ASP A 65 11.08 -22.79 -0.71
CA ASP A 65 12.12 -22.82 0.33
C ASP A 65 12.74 -21.42 0.47
#